data_AF-A0A377LPU2-F1
#
_entry.id   AF-A0A377LPU2-F1
#
_cell.length_a   1.000
_cell.length_b   1.000
_cell.length_c   1.000
_cell.angle_alpha   90.00
_cell.angle_beta   90.00
_cell.angle_gamma   90.00
#
_symmetry.space_group_name_H-M   'P 1'
#
loop_
_entity.id
_entity.type
_entity.pdbx_description
1 polymer ?
#
loop_
_entity_poly.entity_id
_entity_poly.type
_entity_poly.pdbx_seq_one_letter_code
_entity_poly.pdbx_strand_id
1 'polypeptide(L)'
;MKIKATIERIPGGMMLVPLVLGAILNTLAPDTGAYFGGFTKGMITGTVPILAVWFFCIGASINLRATGTVLRKSGTLVITKIAVAWVVAMVCALFIPENGIQTGFFAGLSVLAIVSAMDMTNGGLYASLMNQYGTKEESGAFVLMSLESGPLMTMLILGSAGLASFEPHHFVGAILPFLIGFALGNLDHDLRDFFSKATPVLIPFFGFALGNTINLKVILDTGLLGIVLGVAVIIITGIPLIIADRVIGGRKRNGRCSRLFSRRGRRGESGDHCPD
;
A
#
# COMPACT_ATOMS: atom_id res chain seq x y z
N MET A 1 -1.26 -20.79 -23.75
CA MET A 1 -1.86 -20.39 -22.46
C MET A 1 -1.69 -18.88 -22.28
N LYS A 2 -2.71 -18.11 -21.89
CA LYS A 2 -2.64 -16.64 -21.70
C LYS A 2 -2.57 -16.28 -20.20
N ILE A 3 -1.49 -16.67 -19.52
CA ILE A 3 -1.36 -16.56 -18.05
C ILE A 3 -1.49 -15.11 -17.57
N LYS A 4 -0.76 -14.18 -18.19
CA LYS A 4 -0.83 -12.74 -17.86
C LYS A 4 -2.26 -12.20 -17.98
N ALA A 5 -2.94 -12.50 -19.09
CA ALA A 5 -4.33 -12.06 -19.30
C ALA A 5 -5.30 -12.65 -18.26
N THR A 6 -5.06 -13.87 -17.77
CA THR A 6 -5.84 -14.46 -16.68
C THR A 6 -5.61 -13.72 -15.36
N ILE A 7 -4.36 -13.37 -15.05
CA ILE A 7 -4.01 -12.61 -13.83
C ILE A 7 -4.61 -11.20 -13.87
N GLU A 8 -4.57 -10.53 -15.02
CA GLU A 8 -5.11 -9.18 -15.21
C GLU A 8 -6.64 -9.10 -15.12
N ARG A 9 -7.36 -10.24 -15.14
CA ARG A 9 -8.81 -10.27 -14.85
C ARG A 9 -9.11 -9.99 -13.38
N ILE A 10 -8.15 -10.21 -12.49
CA ILE A 10 -8.27 -9.91 -11.07
C ILE A 10 -7.82 -8.46 -10.86
N PRO A 11 -8.63 -7.58 -10.25
CA PRO A 11 -8.23 -6.22 -9.92
C PRO A 11 -6.96 -6.23 -9.07
N GLY A 12 -5.88 -5.59 -9.55
CA GLY A 12 -4.57 -5.64 -8.87
C GLY A 12 -3.89 -7.01 -8.90
N GLY A 13 -4.35 -7.93 -9.75
CA GLY A 13 -3.90 -9.33 -9.81
C GLY A 13 -2.39 -9.49 -10.04
N MET A 14 -1.78 -8.56 -10.78
CA MET A 14 -0.33 -8.54 -11.01
C MET A 14 0.48 -8.41 -9.71
N MET A 15 -0.13 -7.87 -8.64
CA MET A 15 0.44 -7.86 -7.30
C MET A 15 -0.14 -8.97 -6.41
N LEU A 16 -1.47 -9.08 -6.39
CA LEU A 16 -2.18 -9.95 -5.44
C LEU A 16 -1.82 -11.43 -5.63
N VAL A 17 -1.75 -11.90 -6.88
CA VAL A 17 -1.47 -13.31 -7.16
C VAL A 17 -0.06 -13.70 -6.70
N PRO A 18 1.02 -12.98 -7.08
CA PRO A 18 2.35 -13.25 -6.53
C PRO A 18 2.44 -13.13 -5.01
N LEU A 19 1.72 -12.17 -4.41
CA LEU A 19 1.68 -12.00 -2.96
C LEU A 19 1.10 -13.19 -2.24
N VAL A 20 -0.05 -13.70 -2.70
CA VAL A 20 -0.67 -14.90 -2.13
C VAL A 20 0.25 -16.11 -2.29
N LEU A 21 0.93 -16.24 -3.44
CA LEU A 21 1.92 -17.31 -3.63
C LEU A 21 3.09 -17.22 -2.65
N GLY A 22 3.63 -16.02 -2.42
CA GLY A 22 4.68 -15.80 -1.42
C GLY A 22 4.20 -16.10 0.01
N ALA A 23 2.97 -15.72 0.36
CA ALA A 23 2.40 -15.97 1.68
C ALA A 23 2.16 -17.47 1.91
N ILE A 24 1.68 -18.20 0.89
CA ILE A 24 1.55 -19.66 0.94
C ILE A 24 2.93 -20.30 1.14
N LEU A 25 3.94 -19.87 0.36
CA LEU A 25 5.30 -20.38 0.47
C LEU A 25 5.87 -20.18 1.89
N ASN A 26 5.80 -18.97 2.42
CA ASN A 26 6.28 -18.66 3.76
C ASN A 26 5.50 -19.42 4.85
N THR A 27 4.22 -19.69 4.64
CA THR A 27 3.38 -20.41 5.62
C THR A 27 3.68 -21.92 5.64
N LEU A 28 3.90 -22.52 4.46
CA LEU A 28 4.10 -23.98 4.33
C LEU A 28 5.57 -24.40 4.39
N ALA A 29 6.48 -23.53 3.94
CA ALA A 29 7.91 -23.79 3.87
C ALA A 29 8.72 -22.50 4.15
N PRO A 30 8.69 -21.96 5.38
CA PRO A 30 9.34 -20.69 5.75
C PRO A 30 10.85 -20.68 5.49
N ASP A 31 11.50 -21.84 5.62
CA ASP A 31 12.94 -21.97 5.44
C ASP A 31 13.39 -22.03 3.98
N THR A 32 12.47 -21.96 3.00
CA THR A 32 12.79 -22.05 1.57
C THR A 32 13.89 -21.08 1.16
N GLY A 33 13.81 -19.83 1.59
CA GLY A 33 14.83 -18.82 1.28
C GLY A 33 16.19 -19.18 1.88
N ALA A 34 16.23 -19.66 3.13
CA ALA A 34 17.47 -20.06 3.78
C ALA A 34 18.08 -21.33 3.15
N TYR A 35 17.24 -22.31 2.82
CA TYR A 35 17.63 -23.58 2.22
C TYR A 35 18.30 -23.41 0.86
N PHE A 36 17.69 -22.61 -0.05
CA PHE A 36 18.25 -22.41 -1.38
C PHE A 36 19.37 -21.36 -1.43
N GLY A 37 19.37 -20.38 -0.53
CA GLY A 37 20.37 -19.31 -0.55
C GLY A 37 20.39 -18.51 -1.86
N GLY A 38 21.51 -17.81 -2.11
CA GLY A 38 21.80 -17.15 -3.39
C GLY A 38 20.69 -16.22 -3.92
N PHE A 39 20.45 -16.28 -5.23
CA PHE A 39 19.44 -15.46 -5.91
C PHE A 39 18.00 -15.78 -5.45
N THR A 40 17.70 -17.03 -5.12
CA THR A 40 16.39 -17.45 -4.62
C THR A 40 16.08 -16.78 -3.28
N LYS A 41 17.04 -16.81 -2.34
CA LYS A 41 16.93 -16.07 -1.07
C LYS A 41 16.77 -14.58 -1.32
N GLY A 42 17.61 -14.02 -2.20
CA GLY A 42 17.56 -12.61 -2.56
C GLY A 42 16.18 -12.17 -3.09
N MET A 43 15.51 -13.01 -3.88
CA MET A 43 14.17 -12.75 -4.38
C MET A 43 13.11 -12.86 -3.28
N ILE A 44 13.19 -13.89 -2.44
CA ILE A 44 12.23 -14.16 -1.35
C ILE A 44 12.28 -13.07 -0.28
N THR A 45 13.49 -12.64 0.12
CA THR A 45 13.69 -11.65 1.19
C THR A 45 13.90 -10.23 0.67
N GLY A 46 13.78 -10.02 -0.65
CA GLY A 46 14.17 -8.80 -1.34
C GLY A 46 13.19 -7.64 -1.27
N THR A 47 12.23 -7.63 -0.34
CA THR A 47 11.15 -6.63 -0.31
C THR A 47 11.67 -5.20 -0.30
N VAL A 48 12.61 -4.88 0.60
CA VAL A 48 13.19 -3.53 0.74
C VAL A 48 13.94 -3.08 -0.53
N PRO A 49 14.93 -3.84 -1.07
CA PRO A 49 15.64 -3.40 -2.27
C PRO A 49 14.74 -3.31 -3.51
N ILE A 50 13.80 -4.25 -3.70
CA ILE A 50 12.85 -4.19 -4.83
C ILE A 50 11.97 -2.95 -4.72
N LEU A 51 11.46 -2.65 -3.51
CA LEU A 51 10.64 -1.48 -3.25
C LEU A 51 11.43 -0.18 -3.45
N ALA A 52 12.70 -0.12 -3.04
CA ALA A 52 13.56 1.06 -3.27
C ALA A 52 13.77 1.35 -4.76
N VAL A 53 14.07 0.32 -5.57
CA VAL A 53 14.19 0.46 -7.03
C VAL A 53 12.86 0.86 -7.65
N TRP A 54 11.76 0.27 -7.18
CA TRP A 54 10.43 0.61 -7.65
C TRP A 54 10.06 2.07 -7.34
N PHE A 55 10.40 2.57 -6.16
CA PHE A 55 10.17 3.97 -5.76
C PHE A 55 10.97 4.93 -6.62
N PHE A 56 12.22 4.58 -6.92
CA PHE A 56 13.03 5.34 -7.87
C PHE A 56 12.37 5.41 -9.25
N CYS A 57 11.92 4.28 -9.81
CA CYS A 57 11.28 4.26 -11.13
C CYS A 57 9.97 5.06 -11.16
N ILE A 58 9.18 5.00 -10.08
CA ILE A 58 7.99 5.83 -9.93
C ILE A 58 8.37 7.31 -9.85
N GLY A 59 9.38 7.68 -9.06
CA GLY A 59 9.92 9.04 -9.01
C GLY A 59 10.25 9.57 -10.40
N ALA A 60 11.03 8.81 -11.16
CA ALA A 60 11.43 9.19 -12.52
C ALA A 60 10.24 9.36 -13.49
N SER A 61 9.11 8.69 -13.24
CA SER A 61 7.94 8.77 -14.12
C SER A 61 7.11 10.06 -13.95
N ILE A 62 7.22 10.76 -12.80
CA ILE A 62 6.38 11.91 -12.45
C ILE A 62 6.95 13.20 -13.02
N ASN A 63 6.09 13.99 -13.66
CA ASN A 63 6.43 15.32 -14.18
C ASN A 63 6.14 16.40 -13.14
N LEU A 64 7.06 17.38 -12.99
CA LEU A 64 6.91 18.56 -12.12
C LEU A 64 5.56 19.29 -12.28
N ARG A 65 5.00 19.34 -13.49
CA ARG A 65 3.70 19.99 -13.75
C ARG A 65 2.52 19.26 -13.11
N ALA A 66 2.64 17.95 -12.90
CA ALA A 66 1.60 17.12 -12.30
C ALA A 66 1.63 17.14 -10.77
N THR A 67 2.74 17.59 -10.16
CA THR A 67 2.96 17.56 -8.70
C THR A 67 1.86 18.27 -7.91
N GLY A 68 1.33 19.40 -8.41
CA GLY A 68 0.25 20.11 -7.73
C GLY A 68 -1.05 19.30 -7.61
N THR A 69 -1.42 18.59 -8.68
CA THR A 69 -2.60 17.71 -8.70
C THR A 69 -2.40 16.48 -7.82
N VAL A 70 -1.20 15.88 -7.88
CA VAL A 70 -0.79 14.76 -7.03
C VAL A 70 -0.87 15.18 -5.56
N LEU A 71 -0.27 16.31 -5.18
CA LEU A 71 -0.26 16.80 -3.81
C LEU A 71 -1.68 17.10 -3.29
N ARG A 72 -2.53 17.74 -4.10
CA ARG A 72 -3.90 18.06 -3.70
C ARG A 72 -4.76 16.81 -3.49
N LYS A 73 -4.78 15.87 -4.45
CA LYS A 73 -5.65 14.69 -4.37
C LYS A 73 -5.14 13.69 -3.33
N SER A 74 -3.85 13.37 -3.35
CA SER A 74 -3.26 12.34 -2.49
C SER A 74 -2.96 12.86 -1.09
N GLY A 75 -2.52 14.11 -0.98
CA GLY A 75 -2.29 14.75 0.32
C GLY A 75 -3.57 14.79 1.15
N THR A 76 -4.73 15.00 0.52
CA THR A 76 -6.01 14.93 1.21
C THR A 76 -6.27 13.55 1.82
N LEU A 77 -6.04 12.47 1.05
CA LEU A 77 -6.24 11.10 1.54
C LEU A 77 -5.27 10.78 2.68
N VAL A 78 -4.00 11.14 2.52
CA VAL A 78 -2.95 10.91 3.53
C VAL A 78 -3.25 11.68 4.81
N ILE A 79 -3.56 12.98 4.72
CA ILE A 79 -3.91 13.81 5.88
C ILE A 79 -5.16 13.27 6.58
N THR A 80 -6.19 12.93 5.82
CA THR A 80 -7.43 12.36 6.39
C THR A 80 -7.12 11.07 7.14
N LYS A 81 -6.29 10.20 6.57
CA LYS A 81 -5.93 8.92 7.18
C LYS A 81 -5.14 9.10 8.47
N ILE A 82 -4.08 9.90 8.42
CA ILE A 82 -3.25 10.22 9.60
C ILE A 82 -4.10 10.84 10.70
N ALA A 83 -4.99 11.78 10.36
CA ALA A 83 -5.87 12.42 11.33
C ALA A 83 -6.82 11.41 11.99
N VAL A 84 -7.42 10.51 11.21
CA VAL A 84 -8.29 9.44 11.74
C VAL A 84 -7.49 8.47 12.62
N ALA A 85 -6.33 8.00 12.17
CA ALA A 85 -5.46 7.11 12.93
C ALA A 85 -4.99 7.75 14.25
N TRP A 86 -4.65 9.04 14.22
CA TRP A 86 -4.27 9.81 15.40
C TRP A 86 -5.42 9.98 16.41
N VAL A 87 -6.62 10.31 15.94
CA VAL A 87 -7.82 10.38 16.81
C VAL A 87 -8.08 9.01 17.45
N VAL A 88 -8.00 7.93 16.68
CA VAL A 88 -8.17 6.58 17.23
C VAL A 88 -7.07 6.25 18.24
N ALA A 89 -5.81 6.60 17.96
CA ALA A 89 -4.69 6.40 18.88
C ALA A 89 -4.95 7.08 20.23
N MET A 90 -5.37 8.35 20.21
CA MET A 90 -5.68 9.12 21.41
C MET A 90 -6.85 8.52 22.20
N VAL A 91 -7.93 8.13 21.51
CA VAL A 91 -9.09 7.48 22.16
C VAL A 91 -8.66 6.14 22.77
N CYS A 92 -7.94 5.31 22.02
CA CYS A 92 -7.47 4.01 22.50
C CYS A 92 -6.50 4.14 23.68
N ALA A 93 -5.62 5.15 23.70
CA ALA A 93 -4.71 5.40 24.81
C ALA A 93 -5.42 5.72 26.14
N LEU A 94 -6.67 6.21 26.10
CA LEU A 94 -7.47 6.45 27.31
C LEU A 94 -8.08 5.18 27.91
N PHE A 95 -8.28 4.13 27.11
CA PHE A 95 -9.02 2.92 27.52
C PHE A 95 -8.18 1.65 27.53
N ILE A 96 -7.08 1.61 26.78
CA ILE A 96 -6.22 0.42 26.64
C ILE A 96 -4.98 0.60 27.52
N PRO A 97 -4.69 -0.34 28.43
CA PRO A 97 -3.47 -0.32 29.23
C PRO A 97 -2.21 -0.31 28.35
N GLU A 98 -1.11 0.26 28.84
CA GLU A 98 0.16 0.36 28.09
C GLU A 98 0.65 -1.00 27.57
N ASN A 99 0.51 -2.06 28.38
CA ASN A 99 0.90 -3.43 28.01
C ASN A 99 -0.12 -4.13 27.09
N GLY A 100 -1.15 -3.43 26.62
CA GLY A 100 -2.29 -4.01 25.92
C GLY A 100 -3.23 -4.80 26.82
N ILE A 101 -4.33 -5.28 26.24
CA ILE A 101 -5.31 -6.10 26.93
C ILE A 101 -4.77 -7.53 27.02
N GLN A 102 -4.67 -8.05 28.23
CA GLN A 102 -4.05 -9.35 28.52
C GLN A 102 -5.07 -10.49 28.71
N THR A 103 -6.33 -10.17 28.99
CA THR A 103 -7.35 -11.15 29.34
C THR A 103 -8.68 -10.86 28.64
N GLY A 104 -9.51 -11.90 28.51
CA GLY A 104 -10.84 -11.81 27.89
C GLY A 104 -10.82 -11.78 26.37
N PHE A 105 -11.95 -11.44 25.77
CA PHE A 105 -12.15 -11.48 24.33
C PHE A 105 -11.19 -10.56 23.54
N PHE A 106 -10.77 -9.46 24.15
CA PHE A 106 -9.89 -8.45 23.52
C PHE A 106 -8.40 -8.71 23.80
N ALA A 107 -8.04 -9.86 24.38
CA ALA A 107 -6.65 -10.19 24.66
C ALA A 107 -5.80 -10.14 23.37
N GLY A 108 -4.66 -9.44 23.44
CA GLY A 108 -3.77 -9.21 22.30
C GLY A 108 -4.02 -7.88 21.56
N LEU A 109 -5.10 -7.15 21.86
CA LEU A 109 -5.23 -5.76 21.40
C LEU A 109 -4.36 -4.82 22.22
N SER A 110 -3.51 -4.07 21.52
CA SER A 110 -2.78 -2.93 22.07
C SER A 110 -3.06 -1.68 21.23
N VAL A 111 -2.75 -0.51 21.79
CA VAL A 111 -2.80 0.75 21.03
C VAL A 111 -1.92 0.63 19.78
N LEU A 112 -0.74 0.04 19.92
CA LEU A 112 0.17 -0.25 18.81
C LEU A 112 -0.49 -1.13 17.72
N ALA A 113 -1.13 -2.23 18.09
CA ALA A 113 -1.76 -3.14 17.14
C ALA A 113 -2.90 -2.46 16.37
N ILE A 114 -3.75 -1.68 17.06
CA ILE A 114 -4.87 -0.97 16.45
C ILE A 114 -4.38 0.14 15.53
N VAL A 115 -3.45 0.97 16.00
CA VAL A 115 -2.90 2.08 15.21
C VAL A 115 -2.15 1.55 14.01
N SER A 116 -1.32 0.50 14.17
CA SER A 116 -0.61 -0.11 13.03
C SER A 116 -1.58 -0.67 12.00
N ALA A 117 -2.66 -1.33 12.43
CA ALA A 117 -3.67 -1.85 11.53
C ALA A 117 -4.46 -0.76 10.78
N MET A 118 -4.67 0.40 11.43
CA MET A 118 -5.41 1.51 10.83
C MET A 118 -4.53 2.41 9.96
N ASP A 119 -3.29 2.66 10.35
CA ASP A 119 -2.33 3.53 9.66
C ASP A 119 -1.74 2.83 8.43
N MET A 120 -1.51 1.50 8.44
CA MET A 120 -0.91 0.85 7.28
C MET A 120 -1.79 0.91 6.03
N THR A 121 -1.19 1.37 4.94
CA THR A 121 -1.74 1.28 3.58
C THR A 121 -0.87 0.36 2.74
N ASN A 122 -1.49 -0.57 2.00
CA ASN A 122 -0.76 -1.30 0.97
C ASN A 122 -0.66 -0.43 -0.29
N GLY A 123 0.33 0.46 -0.33
CA GLY A 123 0.49 1.35 -1.46
C GLY A 123 0.89 0.60 -2.74
N GLY A 124 1.53 -0.56 -2.63
CA GLY A 124 1.75 -1.48 -3.76
C GLY A 124 0.45 -1.83 -4.48
N LEU A 125 -0.54 -2.23 -3.70
CA LEU A 125 -1.84 -2.64 -4.22
C LEU A 125 -2.56 -1.43 -4.81
N TYR A 126 -2.48 -0.28 -4.12
CA TYR A 126 -2.98 0.99 -4.64
C TYR A 126 -2.37 1.34 -5.99
N ALA A 127 -1.04 1.31 -6.13
CA ALA A 127 -0.36 1.61 -7.39
C ALA A 127 -0.72 0.61 -8.50
N SER A 128 -0.87 -0.67 -8.17
CA SER A 128 -1.30 -1.68 -9.14
C SER A 128 -2.73 -1.43 -9.64
N LEU A 129 -3.64 -1.01 -8.75
CA LEU A 129 -5.02 -0.66 -9.09
C LEU A 129 -5.08 0.67 -9.85
N MET A 130 -4.28 1.67 -9.48
CA MET A 130 -4.21 2.95 -10.18
C MET A 130 -3.57 2.81 -11.56
N ASN A 131 -2.60 1.91 -11.74
CA ASN A 131 -2.06 1.60 -13.07
C ASN A 131 -3.11 0.93 -13.98
N GLN A 132 -4.07 0.18 -13.41
CA GLN A 132 -5.14 -0.49 -14.18
C GLN A 132 -6.37 0.41 -14.40
N TYR A 133 -6.73 1.23 -13.42
CA TYR A 133 -8.02 1.93 -13.37
C TYR A 133 -7.93 3.44 -13.14
N GLY A 134 -6.74 3.95 -12.80
CA GLY A 134 -6.50 5.37 -12.49
C GLY A 134 -5.76 6.09 -13.62
N THR A 135 -5.54 7.39 -13.38
CA THR A 135 -4.70 8.26 -14.22
C THR A 135 -3.22 8.14 -13.84
N LYS A 136 -2.30 8.61 -14.69
CA LYS A 136 -0.85 8.62 -14.38
C LYS A 136 -0.53 9.51 -13.18
N GLU A 137 -1.32 10.56 -12.97
CA GLU A 137 -1.24 11.45 -11.84
C GLU A 137 -1.74 10.76 -10.56
N GLU A 138 -2.81 9.96 -10.65
CA GLU A 138 -3.30 9.15 -9.53
C GLU A 138 -2.39 7.96 -9.23
N SER A 139 -1.67 7.40 -10.20
CA SER A 139 -0.62 6.41 -9.89
C SER A 139 0.58 7.06 -9.21
N GLY A 140 0.90 8.32 -9.54
CA GLY A 140 1.90 9.13 -8.82
C GLY A 140 1.50 9.52 -7.39
N ALA A 141 0.20 9.47 -7.04
CA ALA A 141 -0.32 9.65 -5.68
C ALA A 141 0.27 8.68 -4.67
N PHE A 142 0.65 7.49 -5.16
CA PHE A 142 1.29 6.45 -4.38
C PHE A 142 2.51 6.94 -3.60
N VAL A 143 3.23 7.93 -4.10
CA VAL A 143 4.42 8.50 -3.43
C VAL A 143 4.05 9.04 -2.06
N LEU A 144 3.01 9.88 -1.99
CA LEU A 144 2.56 10.48 -0.74
C LEU A 144 1.98 9.42 0.19
N MET A 145 1.31 8.40 -0.36
CA MET A 145 0.87 7.25 0.44
C MET A 145 2.03 6.39 0.92
N SER A 146 3.13 6.32 0.19
CA SER A 146 4.33 5.57 0.59
C SER A 146 5.04 6.23 1.75
N LEU A 147 4.97 7.56 1.84
CA LEU A 147 5.44 8.32 3.01
C LEU A 147 4.62 7.97 4.26
N GLU A 148 3.32 7.74 4.08
CA GLU A 148 2.42 7.32 5.15
C GLU A 148 2.63 5.86 5.54
N SER A 149 2.71 4.95 4.57
CA SER A 149 2.86 3.51 4.81
C SER A 149 4.24 3.09 5.36
N GLY A 150 5.13 4.04 5.63
CA GLY A 150 6.43 3.80 6.26
C GLY A 150 6.38 3.93 7.79
N PRO A 151 7.47 3.63 8.51
CA PRO A 151 7.53 3.74 9.96
C PRO A 151 7.27 5.17 10.48
N LEU A 152 7.44 6.20 9.63
CA LEU A 152 7.38 7.60 10.06
C LEU A 152 6.03 7.97 10.68
N MET A 153 4.90 7.80 9.97
CA MET A 153 3.62 8.30 10.49
C MET A 153 3.19 7.50 11.71
N THR A 154 3.35 6.18 11.69
CA THR A 154 3.07 5.32 12.83
C THR A 154 3.93 5.72 14.04
N MET A 155 5.23 5.93 13.87
CA MET A 155 6.15 6.37 14.95
C MET A 155 5.85 7.79 15.43
N LEU A 156 5.40 8.69 14.57
CA LEU A 156 5.00 10.05 14.95
C LEU A 156 3.69 10.05 15.73
N ILE A 157 2.70 9.25 15.30
CA ILE A 157 1.44 9.06 16.01
C ILE A 157 1.71 8.45 17.39
N LEU A 158 2.45 7.34 17.44
CA LEU A 158 2.78 6.68 18.70
C LEU A 158 3.69 7.52 19.58
N GLY A 159 4.68 8.22 19.02
CA GLY A 159 5.55 9.12 19.76
C GLY A 159 4.81 10.32 20.32
N SER A 160 3.83 10.87 19.60
CA SER A 160 2.94 11.92 20.12
C SER A 160 2.02 11.42 21.24
N ALA A 161 1.72 10.12 21.26
CA ALA A 161 1.00 9.44 22.33
C ALA A 161 1.91 8.96 23.47
N GLY A 162 3.23 9.24 23.42
CA GLY A 162 4.20 8.84 24.44
C GLY A 162 4.66 7.37 24.36
N LEU A 163 4.35 6.66 23.27
CA LEU A 163 4.55 5.22 23.12
C LEU A 163 5.76 4.83 22.25
N ALA A 164 6.42 5.77 21.57
CA ALA A 164 7.58 5.48 20.70
C ALA A 164 8.56 6.67 20.57
N SER A 165 9.82 6.40 20.21
CA SER A 165 10.83 7.41 19.88
C SER A 165 11.05 7.51 18.37
N PHE A 166 10.99 8.72 17.82
CA PHE A 166 11.14 8.98 16.40
C PHE A 166 12.59 9.29 16.01
N GLU A 167 13.11 8.58 15.01
CA GLU A 167 14.44 8.84 14.43
C GLU A 167 14.32 9.45 13.02
N PRO A 168 14.55 10.78 12.86
CA PRO A 168 14.31 11.49 11.61
C PRO A 168 15.11 10.96 10.40
N HIS A 169 16.24 10.29 10.61
CA HIS A 169 17.10 9.83 9.52
C HIS A 169 16.52 8.62 8.77
N HIS A 170 15.73 7.76 9.43
CA HIS A 170 15.02 6.66 8.75
C HIS A 170 14.02 7.15 7.72
N PHE A 171 13.42 8.32 7.97
CA PHE A 171 12.52 8.96 7.02
C PHE A 171 13.24 9.45 5.77
N VAL A 172 14.38 10.12 5.94
CA VAL A 172 15.19 10.58 4.80
C VAL A 172 15.56 9.38 3.92
N GLY A 173 15.99 8.27 4.53
CA GLY A 173 16.30 7.03 3.81
C GLY A 173 15.13 6.46 3.00
N ALA A 174 13.90 6.55 3.51
CA ALA A 174 12.71 6.05 2.82
C ALA A 174 12.33 6.88 1.57
N ILE A 175 12.60 8.18 1.57
CA ILE A 175 12.21 9.11 0.48
C ILE A 175 13.32 9.28 -0.55
N LEU A 176 14.57 9.06 -0.16
CA LEU A 176 15.73 9.35 -0.98
C LEU A 176 15.69 8.67 -2.38
N PRO A 177 15.36 7.36 -2.51
CA PRO A 177 15.27 6.72 -3.83
C PRO A 177 14.26 7.39 -4.74
N PHE A 178 13.12 7.80 -4.18
CA PHE A 178 12.08 8.52 -4.91
C PHE A 178 12.56 9.88 -5.41
N LEU A 179 13.19 10.69 -4.54
CA LEU A 179 13.67 12.02 -4.90
C LEU A 179 14.76 11.98 -5.97
N ILE A 180 15.68 11.02 -5.89
CA ILE A 180 16.72 10.85 -6.91
C ILE A 180 16.08 10.47 -8.25
N GLY A 181 15.15 9.51 -8.25
CA GLY A 181 14.40 9.15 -9.45
C GLY A 181 13.67 10.35 -10.04
N PHE A 182 12.94 11.09 -9.19
CA PHE A 182 12.21 12.29 -9.58
C PHE A 182 13.09 13.37 -10.19
N ALA A 183 14.25 13.66 -9.59
CA ALA A 183 15.21 14.59 -10.14
C ALA A 183 15.69 14.13 -11.53
N LEU A 184 16.12 12.87 -11.66
CA LEU A 184 16.64 12.33 -12.93
C LEU A 184 15.58 12.34 -14.04
N GLY A 185 14.35 11.92 -13.76
CA GLY A 185 13.28 11.90 -14.76
C GLY A 185 12.79 13.30 -15.20
N ASN A 186 13.05 14.33 -14.41
CA ASN A 186 12.77 15.72 -14.80
C ASN A 186 13.98 16.41 -15.45
N LEU A 187 15.20 15.90 -15.25
CA LEU A 187 16.41 16.35 -15.94
C LEU A 187 16.52 15.78 -17.36
N ASP A 188 16.09 14.53 -17.56
CA ASP A 188 16.18 13.82 -18.83
C ASP A 188 14.88 13.06 -19.14
N HIS A 189 14.25 13.43 -20.26
CA HIS A 189 13.00 12.81 -20.70
C HIS A 189 13.19 11.37 -21.19
N ASP A 190 14.34 11.03 -21.76
CA ASP A 190 14.63 9.67 -22.24
C ASP A 190 14.81 8.73 -21.04
N LEU A 191 15.46 9.20 -19.97
CA LEU A 191 15.53 8.46 -18.70
C LEU A 191 14.15 8.25 -18.08
N ARG A 192 13.29 9.28 -18.10
CA ARG A 192 11.91 9.15 -17.64
C ARG A 192 11.15 8.07 -18.42
N ASP A 193 11.23 8.08 -19.75
CA ASP A 193 10.56 7.10 -20.60
C ASP A 193 11.14 5.68 -20.41
N PHE A 194 12.44 5.58 -20.15
CA PHE A 194 13.09 4.31 -19.80
C PHE A 194 12.59 3.75 -18.46
N PHE A 195 12.68 4.52 -17.38
CA PHE A 195 12.31 4.06 -16.04
C PHE A 195 10.81 3.86 -15.86
N SER A 196 9.96 4.62 -16.56
CA SER A 196 8.50 4.45 -16.52
C SER A 196 8.05 3.06 -16.96
N LYS A 197 8.82 2.37 -17.81
CA LYS A 197 8.53 1.00 -18.28
C LYS A 197 8.81 -0.06 -17.20
N ALA A 198 9.69 0.21 -16.24
CA ALA A 198 10.07 -0.74 -15.20
C ALA A 198 9.01 -0.86 -14.09
N THR A 199 8.28 0.21 -13.81
CA THR A 199 7.25 0.28 -12.75
C THR A 199 6.27 -0.91 -12.78
N PRO A 200 5.57 -1.23 -13.89
CA PRO A 200 4.64 -2.35 -13.93
C PRO A 200 5.33 -3.73 -13.88
N VAL A 201 6.60 -3.82 -14.29
CA VAL A 201 7.38 -5.08 -14.30
C VAL A 201 7.80 -5.47 -12.89
N LEU A 202 8.09 -4.51 -12.02
CA LEU A 202 8.53 -4.74 -10.65
C LEU A 202 7.39 -5.17 -9.70
N ILE A 203 6.14 -4.82 -10.03
CA ILE A 203 4.94 -5.15 -9.22
C ILE A 203 4.87 -6.64 -8.81
N PRO A 204 4.97 -7.63 -9.72
CA PRO A 204 4.88 -9.03 -9.33
C PRO A 204 6.03 -9.51 -8.44
N PHE A 205 7.25 -9.00 -8.64
CA PHE A 205 8.41 -9.37 -7.80
C PHE A 205 8.28 -8.80 -6.40
N PHE A 206 7.87 -7.54 -6.31
CA PHE A 206 7.54 -6.91 -5.04
C PHE A 206 6.41 -7.66 -4.33
N GLY A 207 5.33 -7.98 -5.06
CA GLY A 207 4.20 -8.74 -4.54
C GLY A 207 4.67 -10.06 -3.93
N PHE A 208 5.48 -10.84 -4.66
CA PHE A 208 6.02 -12.11 -4.17
C PHE A 208 6.91 -11.95 -2.94
N ALA A 209 7.87 -11.03 -2.96
CA ALA A 209 8.77 -10.78 -1.83
C ALA A 209 7.99 -10.34 -0.57
N LEU A 210 7.02 -9.43 -0.74
CA LEU A 210 6.14 -8.99 0.35
C LEU A 210 5.24 -10.13 0.84
N GLY A 211 4.74 -10.97 -0.06
CA GLY A 211 4.02 -12.19 0.31
C GLY A 211 4.82 -13.08 1.25
N ASN A 212 6.12 -13.21 1.00
CA ASN A 212 7.02 -14.01 1.85
C ASN A 212 7.26 -13.42 3.25
N THR A 213 6.79 -12.20 3.54
CA THR A 213 6.80 -11.66 4.91
C THR A 213 5.49 -11.91 5.65
N ILE A 214 4.49 -12.52 5.01
CA ILE A 214 3.16 -12.78 5.58
C ILE A 214 3.06 -14.25 5.99
N ASN A 215 2.67 -14.50 7.23
CA ASN A 215 2.35 -15.84 7.72
C ASN A 215 0.83 -15.97 7.89
N LEU A 216 0.22 -16.86 7.11
CA LEU A 216 -1.24 -17.05 7.11
C LEU A 216 -1.74 -17.74 8.39
N LYS A 217 -0.87 -18.39 9.18
CA LYS A 217 -1.24 -18.95 10.49
C LYS A 217 -1.71 -17.87 11.47
N VAL A 218 -1.21 -16.65 11.33
CA VAL A 218 -1.62 -15.50 12.16
C VAL A 218 -3.13 -15.23 12.04
N ILE A 219 -3.75 -15.54 10.90
CA ILE A 219 -5.21 -15.40 10.71
C ILE A 219 -5.96 -16.40 11.61
N LEU A 220 -5.43 -17.61 11.77
CA LEU A 220 -5.99 -18.63 12.67
C LEU A 220 -5.78 -18.25 14.13
N ASP A 221 -4.59 -17.73 14.47
CA ASP A 221 -4.23 -17.35 15.83
C ASP A 221 -5.03 -16.14 16.33
N THR A 222 -5.25 -15.15 15.46
CA THR A 222 -6.04 -13.93 15.78
C THR A 222 -7.55 -14.18 15.79
N GLY A 223 -8.02 -15.26 15.15
CA GLY A 223 -9.40 -15.72 15.21
C GLY A 223 -10.46 -14.65 14.92
N LEU A 224 -11.57 -14.67 15.67
CA LEU A 224 -12.68 -13.74 15.47
C LEU A 224 -12.29 -12.29 15.75
N LEU A 225 -11.39 -12.04 16.70
CA LEU A 225 -10.92 -10.72 17.06
C LEU A 225 -10.20 -10.03 15.89
N GLY A 226 -9.37 -10.77 15.14
CA GLY A 226 -8.73 -10.28 13.93
C GLY A 226 -9.73 -9.88 12.83
N ILE A 227 -10.79 -10.66 12.65
CA ILE A 227 -11.86 -10.34 11.68
C ILE A 227 -12.59 -9.06 12.10
N VAL A 228 -12.95 -8.94 13.38
CA VAL A 228 -13.62 -7.75 13.92
C VAL A 228 -12.73 -6.51 13.74
N LEU A 229 -11.43 -6.62 14.04
CA LEU A 229 -10.48 -5.54 13.82
C LEU A 229 -10.38 -5.16 12.34
N GLY A 230 -10.31 -6.13 11.43
CA GLY A 230 -10.29 -5.88 9.99
C GLY A 230 -11.54 -5.14 9.49
N VAL A 231 -12.72 -5.54 9.95
CA VAL A 231 -13.98 -4.84 9.65
C VAL A 231 -13.98 -3.44 10.25
N ALA A 232 -13.50 -3.28 11.49
CA ALA A 232 -13.38 -1.97 12.13
C ALA A 232 -12.45 -1.04 11.36
N VAL A 233 -11.31 -1.53 10.85
CA VAL A 233 -10.40 -0.73 10.00
C VAL A 233 -11.13 -0.24 8.75
N ILE A 234 -11.88 -1.09 8.06
CA ILE A 234 -12.65 -0.71 6.85
C ILE A 234 -13.66 0.39 7.16
N ILE A 235 -14.37 0.29 8.28
CA ILE A 235 -15.39 1.26 8.67
C ILE A 235 -14.74 2.58 9.12
N ILE A 236 -13.81 2.50 10.06
CA ILE A 236 -13.25 3.66 10.76
C ILE A 236 -12.32 4.45 9.85
N THR A 237 -11.47 3.80 9.05
CA THR A 237 -10.55 4.50 8.14
C THR A 237 -11.13 4.65 6.74
N GLY A 238 -11.80 3.61 6.23
CA GLY A 238 -12.33 3.59 4.87
C GLY A 238 -13.46 4.58 4.62
N ILE A 239 -14.41 4.75 5.56
CA ILE A 239 -15.53 5.68 5.37
C ILE A 239 -15.03 7.14 5.29
N PRO A 240 -14.23 7.67 6.24
CA PRO A 240 -13.66 9.00 6.13
C PRO A 240 -12.86 9.22 4.84
N LEU A 241 -12.05 8.23 4.43
CA LEU A 241 -11.29 8.29 3.18
C LEU A 241 -12.20 8.39 1.95
N ILE A 242 -13.27 7.60 1.90
CA ILE A 242 -14.26 7.66 0.82
C ILE A 242 -14.95 9.03 0.78
N ILE A 243 -15.27 9.60 1.94
CA ILE A 243 -15.88 10.93 2.03
C ILE A 243 -14.89 11.99 1.54
N ALA A 244 -13.65 11.96 2.02
CA ALA A 244 -12.60 12.90 1.62
C ALA A 244 -12.32 12.84 0.10
N ASP A 245 -12.23 11.64 -0.47
CA ASP A 245 -12.06 11.44 -1.92
C ASP A 245 -13.24 12.05 -2.71
N ARG A 246 -14.47 11.89 -2.22
CA ARG A 246 -15.67 12.43 -2.89
C ARG A 246 -15.77 13.94 -2.82
N VAL A 247 -15.47 14.53 -1.67
CA VAL A 247 -15.64 15.97 -1.43
C VAL A 247 -14.52 16.77 -2.08
N ILE A 248 -13.27 16.29 -2.03
CA ILE A 248 -12.08 17.06 -2.41
C ILE A 248 -11.45 16.55 -3.71
N GLY A 249 -11.51 15.23 -3.95
CA GLY A 249 -10.95 14.56 -5.13
C GLY A 249 -11.71 14.84 -6.43
N GLY A 250 -12.87 15.50 -6.36
CA GLY A 250 -13.61 15.99 -7.53
C GLY A 250 -14.23 14.89 -8.39
N ARG A 251 -14.33 13.65 -7.89
CA ARG A 251 -15.09 12.59 -8.56
C ARG A 251 -16.58 12.91 -8.49
N LYS A 252 -17.06 13.75 -9.43
CA LYS A 252 -18.47 13.74 -9.82
C LYS A 252 -18.82 12.28 -10.10
N ARG A 253 -19.83 11.79 -9.38
CA ARG A 253 -20.39 10.45 -9.49
C ARG A 253 -20.85 10.19 -10.92
N ASN A 254 -19.95 9.86 -11.83
CA ASN A 254 -20.33 9.07 -12.99
C ASN A 254 -20.53 7.66 -12.47
N GLY A 255 -21.78 7.36 -12.10
CA GLY A 255 -22.31 6.02 -11.81
C GLY A 255 -22.26 5.08 -13.02
N ARG A 256 -21.19 5.17 -13.81
CA ARG A 256 -20.81 4.34 -14.95
C ARG A 256 -19.80 3.28 -14.51
N CYS A 257 -18.83 3.59 -13.64
CA CYS A 257 -17.78 2.61 -13.27
C CYS A 257 -18.32 1.43 -12.42
N SER A 258 -19.24 1.68 -11.48
CA SER A 258 -19.92 0.61 -10.73
C SER A 258 -20.87 -0.23 -11.60
N ARG A 259 -21.48 0.36 -12.63
CA ARG A 259 -22.30 -0.37 -13.63
C ARG A 259 -21.45 -1.12 -14.66
N LEU A 260 -20.24 -0.65 -14.93
CA LEU A 260 -19.24 -1.31 -15.78
C LEU A 260 -18.61 -2.51 -15.08
N PHE A 261 -18.38 -2.48 -13.76
CA PHE A 261 -17.95 -3.66 -13.00
C PHE A 261 -18.95 -4.82 -13.09
N SER A 262 -20.26 -4.53 -13.03
CA SER A 262 -21.32 -5.54 -13.16
C SER A 262 -21.50 -6.06 -14.60
N ARG A 263 -21.22 -5.24 -15.63
CA ARG A 263 -21.39 -5.63 -17.05
C ARG A 263 -20.12 -6.18 -17.70
N ARG A 264 -18.92 -5.68 -17.40
CA ARG A 264 -17.64 -6.13 -17.99
C ARG A 264 -17.12 -7.43 -17.36
N GLY A 265 -17.42 -7.69 -16.08
CA GLY A 265 -17.19 -8.99 -15.46
C GLY A 265 -17.92 -10.15 -16.16
N ARG A 266 -18.97 -9.85 -16.94
CA ARG A 266 -19.67 -10.84 -17.79
C ARG A 266 -19.13 -10.95 -19.22
N ARG A 267 -18.30 -10.03 -19.70
CA ARG A 267 -17.89 -9.97 -21.13
C ARG A 267 -16.41 -10.20 -21.42
N GLY A 268 -15.53 -10.20 -20.42
CA GLY A 268 -14.13 -10.61 -20.64
C GLY A 268 -13.35 -9.77 -21.67
N GLU A 269 -13.72 -8.50 -21.86
CA GLU A 269 -13.05 -7.58 -22.78
C GLU A 269 -11.87 -6.89 -22.08
N SER A 270 -10.68 -6.99 -22.69
CA SER A 270 -9.45 -6.31 -22.29
C SER A 270 -9.54 -4.80 -22.55
N GLY A 271 -8.91 -4.04 -21.65
CA GLY A 271 -9.10 -2.60 -21.47
C GLY A 271 -8.88 -1.72 -22.70
N ASP A 272 -9.85 -0.83 -22.91
CA ASP A 272 -9.63 0.50 -23.46
C ASP A 272 -10.20 1.53 -22.48
N HIS A 273 -9.49 2.66 -22.40
CA HIS A 273 -9.60 3.76 -21.44
C HIS A 273 -11.04 4.19 -21.10
N CYS A 274 -11.27 4.61 -19.85
CA CYS A 274 -12.41 5.46 -19.53
C CYS A 274 -12.21 6.80 -20.23
N PRO A 275 -13.12 7.23 -21.13
CA PRO A 275 -13.09 8.60 -21.62
C PRO A 275 -13.47 9.55 -20.46
N ASP A 276 -12.83 10.71 -20.45
CA ASP A 276 -12.94 11.79 -19.46
C ASP A 276 -14.38 12.18 -19.08
#